data_AF-A0A165MG90-F1
#
_entry.id   AF-A0A165MG90-F1
#
_cell.length_a   1.000
_cell.length_b   1.000
_cell.length_c   1.000
_cell.angle_alpha   90.00
_cell.angle_beta   90.00
_cell.angle_gamma   90.00
#
_symmetry.space_group_name_H-M   'P 1'
#
loop_
_entity.id
_entity.type
_entity.pdbx_description
1 polymer ?
#
loop_
_entity_poly.entity_id
_entity_poly.type
_entity_poly.pdbx_seq_one_letter_code
_entity_poly.pdbx_strand_id
1 'polypeptide(L)'
;MRAKGINGYVRNAGGVSRTGDSSQIYRICADATVRRGSSGRVNPGDAIIVPEKLKTGKSFTENLKDWTTILYQIGLGAAAIQVLK
;
A
#
# COMPACT_ATOMS: atom_id res chain seq x y z
N MET A 1 22.43 -19.48 17.11
CA MET A 1 21.07 -19.47 16.52
C MET A 1 21.10 -18.62 15.24
N ARG A 2 20.79 -19.20 14.07
CA ARG A 2 20.81 -18.47 12.79
C ARG A 2 19.61 -17.51 12.80
N ALA A 3 19.86 -16.20 12.72
CA ALA A 3 18.79 -15.20 12.68
C ALA A 3 17.86 -15.51 11.49
N LYS A 4 16.68 -16.07 11.78
CA LYS A 4 15.68 -16.36 10.75
C LYS A 4 15.13 -15.02 10.27
N GLY A 5 15.04 -14.85 8.95
CA GLY A 5 14.36 -13.70 8.38
C GLY A 5 12.85 -13.78 8.63
N ILE A 6 12.16 -12.65 8.48
CA ILE A 6 10.70 -12.51 8.66
C ILE A 6 9.92 -13.60 7.90
N ASN A 7 10.28 -13.88 6.65
CA ASN A 7 9.64 -14.94 5.84
C ASN A 7 9.76 -16.33 6.49
N GLY A 8 10.89 -16.63 7.14
CA GLY A 8 11.08 -17.88 7.87
C GLY A 8 10.18 -18.00 9.11
N TYR A 9 9.87 -16.89 9.77
CA TYR A 9 8.93 -16.87 10.90
C TYR A 9 7.48 -17.01 10.43
N VAL A 10 7.09 -16.28 9.38
CA VAL A 10 5.75 -16.39 8.79
C VAL A 10 5.48 -17.81 8.28
N ARG A 11 6.47 -18.47 7.67
CA ARG A 11 6.35 -19.88 7.26
C ARG A 11 6.17 -20.83 8.44
N ASN A 12 6.92 -20.65 9.54
CA ASN A 12 6.76 -21.49 10.73
C ASN A 12 5.39 -21.26 11.40
N ALA A 13 4.80 -20.08 11.24
CA ALA A 13 3.47 -19.74 11.74
C ALA A 13 2.31 -20.29 10.89
N GLY A 14 2.59 -21.08 9.83
CA GLY A 14 1.58 -21.62 8.93
C GLY A 14 1.35 -20.81 7.65
N GLY A 15 2.15 -19.77 7.41
CA GLY A 15 2.09 -18.94 6.21
C GLY A 15 1.18 -17.72 6.36
N VAL A 16 1.00 -17.00 5.25
CA VAL A 16 0.11 -15.83 5.18
C VAL A 16 -1.33 -16.32 4.97
N SER A 17 -2.30 -15.68 5.63
CA SER A 17 -3.73 -15.96 5.43
C SER A 17 -4.13 -15.79 3.96
N ARG A 18 -5.19 -16.48 3.51
CA ARG A 18 -5.69 -16.42 2.13
C ARG A 18 -6.03 -15.00 1.67
N THR A 19 -6.47 -14.16 2.61
CA THR A 19 -6.77 -12.73 2.43
C THR A 19 -5.59 -11.83 2.78
N GLY A 20 -4.50 -12.35 3.34
CA GLY A 20 -3.36 -11.59 3.83
C GLY A 20 -2.46 -11.05 2.72
N ASP A 21 -1.88 -9.87 2.95
CA ASP A 21 -0.96 -9.21 2.03
C ASP A 21 0.50 -9.59 2.32
N SER A 22 1.02 -10.52 1.52
CA SER A 22 2.44 -10.93 1.58
C SER A 22 3.41 -9.84 1.11
N SER A 23 2.94 -8.80 0.42
CA SER A 23 3.77 -7.66 -0.02
C SER A 23 3.96 -6.63 1.09
N GLN A 24 2.99 -6.51 2.01
CA GLN A 24 2.97 -5.47 3.04
C GLN A 24 3.07 -6.05 4.45
N ILE A 25 4.19 -6.71 4.77
CA ILE A 25 4.44 -7.21 6.13
C ILE A 25 5.04 -6.09 6.99
N TYR A 26 4.56 -5.96 8.21
CA TYR A 26 5.04 -4.98 9.19
C TYR A 26 5.72 -5.69 10.35
N ARG A 27 6.83 -5.12 10.80
CA ARG A 27 7.52 -5.51 12.03
C ARG A 27 7.46 -4.37 13.02
N ILE A 28 7.02 -4.67 14.23
CA ILE A 28 7.09 -3.80 15.38
C ILE A 28 8.28 -4.27 16.19
N CYS A 29 9.30 -3.44 16.32
CA CYS A 29 10.46 -3.74 17.14
C CYS A 29 10.12 -3.52 18.63
N ALA A 30 10.84 -4.20 19.53
CA ALA A 30 10.69 -4.02 20.97
C ALA A 30 10.92 -2.57 21.44
N ASP A 31 11.68 -1.78 20.67
CA ASP A 31 11.91 -0.34 20.90
C ASP A 31 10.76 0.57 20.40
N ALA A 32 9.63 -0.02 19.98
CA ALA A 32 8.46 0.64 19.39
C ALA A 32 8.65 1.21 17.97
N THR A 33 9.81 1.00 17.32
CA THR A 33 9.95 1.32 15.90
C THR A 33 9.13 0.38 15.03
N VAL A 34 8.39 0.94 14.06
CA VAL A 34 7.66 0.18 13.04
C VAL A 34 8.43 0.20 11.74
N ARG A 35 8.74 -0.99 11.18
CA ARG A 35 9.39 -1.13 9.88
C ARG A 35 8.50 -1.92 8.93
N ARG A 36 8.34 -1.38 7.73
CA ARG A 36 7.65 -2.03 6.61
C ARG A 36 8.64 -2.86 5.80
N GLY A 37 8.30 -4.12 5.53
CA GLY A 37 9.06 -4.99 4.65
C GLY A 37 9.15 -6.43 5.14
N SER A 38 9.25 -7.37 4.19
CA SER A 38 9.48 -8.79 4.46
C SER A 38 10.97 -9.14 4.66
N SER A 39 11.85 -8.16 4.49
CA SER A 39 13.30 -8.29 4.63
C SER A 39 13.76 -7.71 5.96
N GLY A 40 14.54 -8.49 6.70
CA GLY A 40 15.10 -8.08 7.97
C GLY A 40 15.29 -9.24 8.93
N ARG A 41 16.30 -9.11 9.79
CA ARG A 41 16.45 -9.98 10.96
C ARG A 41 15.38 -9.62 11.98
N VAL A 42 14.76 -10.63 12.57
CA VAL A 42 13.79 -10.49 13.66
C VAL A 42 14.54 -10.73 14.96
N ASN A 43 14.45 -9.79 15.88
CA ASN A 43 15.03 -9.92 17.21
C ASN A 43 13.99 -10.45 18.19
N PRO A 44 14.41 -11.07 19.32
CA PRO A 44 13.49 -11.44 20.38
C PRO A 44 12.71 -10.20 20.89
N GLY A 45 11.39 -10.34 21.04
CA GLY A 45 10.51 -9.23 21.44
C GLY A 45 9.90 -8.44 20.27
N ASP A 46 10.32 -8.70 19.03
CA ASP A 46 9.68 -8.11 17.86
C ASP A 46 8.33 -8.81 17.56
N ALA A 47 7.31 -8.03 17.18
CA ALA A 47 6.04 -8.54 16.69
C ALA A 47 5.96 -8.41 15.16
N ILE A 48 5.44 -9.44 14.49
CA ILE A 48 5.24 -9.47 13.04
C ILE A 48 3.74 -9.43 12.77
N ILE A 49 3.31 -8.44 11.98
CA ILE A 49 1.91 -8.25 11.61
C ILE A 49 1.79 -8.37 10.10
N VAL A 50 0.83 -9.18 9.65
CA VAL A 50 0.48 -9.34 8.25
C VAL A 50 -0.95 -8.83 8.06
N PRO A 51 -1.13 -7.66 7.44
CA PRO A 51 -2.44 -7.08 7.21
C PRO A 51 -3.20 -7.85 6.13
N GLU A 52 -4.51 -7.67 6.10
CA GLU A 52 -5.36 -8.08 5.00
C GLU A 52 -5.02 -7.28 3.73
N LYS A 53 -5.13 -7.92 2.56
CA LYS A 53 -5.05 -7.25 1.25
C LYS A 53 -6.23 -6.31 1.11
N LEU A 54 -6.01 -5.05 1.47
CA LEU A 54 -6.87 -3.97 1.03
C LEU A 54 -6.66 -3.82 -0.48
N LYS A 55 -7.69 -4.18 -1.26
CA LYS A 55 -7.71 -3.90 -2.69
C LYS A 55 -7.81 -2.39 -2.89
N THR A 56 -6.68 -1.68 -2.81
CA THR A 56 -6.56 -0.30 -3.31
C THR A 56 -6.59 -0.37 -4.83
N GLY A 57 -7.77 -0.63 -5.39
CA GLY A 57 -7.98 -0.83 -6.82
C GLY A 57 -8.69 0.33 -7.51
N LYS A 58 -9.01 1.42 -6.80
CA LYS A 58 -9.81 2.51 -7.37
C LYS A 58 -9.01 3.73 -7.84
N SER A 59 -7.76 3.92 -7.37
CA SER A 59 -7.03 5.17 -7.57
C SER A 59 -6.73 5.49 -9.05
N PHE A 60 -6.47 4.49 -9.91
CA PHE A 60 -6.16 4.78 -11.31
C PHE A 60 -7.41 5.20 -12.11
N THR A 61 -8.55 4.53 -11.89
CA THR A 61 -9.82 4.88 -12.55
C THR A 61 -10.41 6.17 -11.98
N GLU A 62 -10.24 6.44 -10.68
CA GLU A 62 -10.64 7.69 -10.05
C GLU A 62 -9.79 8.86 -10.54
N ASN A 63 -8.46 8.72 -10.57
CA ASN A 63 -7.58 9.76 -11.11
C ASN A 63 -7.87 10.08 -12.58
N LEU A 64 -8.21 9.08 -13.40
CA LEU A 64 -8.55 9.32 -14.81
C LEU A 64 -9.87 10.11 -14.95
N LYS A 65 -10.85 9.88 -14.08
CA LYS A 65 -12.10 10.65 -14.06
C LYS A 65 -11.86 12.12 -13.71
N ASP A 66 -11.03 12.39 -12.72
CA ASP A 66 -10.70 13.77 -12.32
C ASP A 66 -10.03 14.55 -13.47
N TRP A 67 -9.13 13.91 -14.21
CA TRP A 67 -8.51 14.53 -15.41
C TRP A 67 -9.54 14.86 -16.50
N THR A 68 -10.50 13.97 -16.77
CA THR A 68 -11.55 14.25 -17.76
C THR A 68 -12.45 15.42 -17.36
N THR A 69 -12.73 15.58 -16.06
CA THR A 69 -13.51 16.72 -15.55
C THR A 69 -12.76 18.05 -15.69
N ILE A 70 -11.46 18.07 -15.38
CA ILE A 70 -10.62 19.27 -15.52
C ILE A 70 -10.52 19.70 -16.99
N LEU A 71 -10.30 18.75 -17.90
CA LEU A 71 -10.24 19.03 -19.34
C LEU A 71 -11.58 19.55 -19.88
N TYR A 72 -12.70 19.02 -19.39
CA TYR A 72 -14.03 19.52 -19.76
C TYR A 72 -14.25 20.97 -19.34
N GLN A 73 -13.84 21.35 -18.11
CA GLN A 73 -13.94 22.73 -17.64
C GLN A 73 -13.01 23.69 -18.41
N ILE A 74 -11.81 23.24 -18.80
CA ILE A 74 -10.90 24.03 -19.65
C ILE A 74 -11.51 24.23 -21.05
N GLY A 75 -12.10 23.18 -21.64
CA GLY A 75 -12.76 23.25 -22.94
C GLY A 75 -13.96 24.20 -22.95
N LEU A 76 -14.78 24.17 -21.90
CA LEU A 76 -15.90 25.10 -21.74
C LEU A 76 -15.43 26.54 -21.46
N GLY A 77 -14.38 26.73 -20.67
CA GLY A 77 -13.81 28.05 -20.40
C GLY A 77 -13.23 28.71 -21.66
N ALA A 78 -12.55 27.94 -22.50
CA ALA A 78 -12.06 28.43 -23.79
C ALA A 78 -13.20 28.76 -24.76
N ALA A 79 -14.24 27.93 -24.83
CA ALA A 79 -15.41 28.19 -25.67
C ALA A 79 -16.22 29.41 -25.21
N ALA A 80 -16.35 29.64 -23.90
CA ALA A 80 -17.04 30.81 -23.34
C ALA A 80 -16.31 32.13 -23.68
N ILE A 81 -14.98 32.15 -23.66
CA ILE A 81 -14.17 33.29 -24.11
C ILE A 81 -14.33 33.50 -25.63
N GLN A 82 -14.51 32.43 -26.39
CA GLN A 82 -14.65 32.49 -27.85
C GLN A 82 -16.06 32.93 -28.31
N VAL A 83 -17.09 32.78 -27.49
CA VAL A 83 -18.46 33.25 -27.74
C VAL A 83 -18.66 34.73 -27.38
N LEU A 84 -17.78 35.30 -26.55
CA LEU A 84 -17.82 36.72 -26.14
C LEU A 84 -17.04 37.68 -27.06
N LYS A 85 -16.59 37.22 -28.24
CA LYS A 85 -15.89 38.05 -29.24
C LYS A 85 -16.79 38.45 -30.41
#